data_AF-A0A7J9F460-F1
#
_entry.id   AF-A0A7J9F460-F1
#
_cell.length_a   1.000
_cell.length_b   1.000
_cell.length_c   1.000
_cell.angle_alpha   90.00
_cell.angle_beta   90.00
_cell.angle_gamma   90.00
#
_symmetry.space_group_name_H-M   'P 1'
#
loop_
_entity.id
_entity.type
_entity.pdbx_description
1 polymer ?
#
loop_
_entity_poly.entity_id
_entity_poly.type
_entity_poly.pdbx_seq_one_letter_code
_entity_poly.pdbx_strand_id
1 'polypeptide(L)'
;KSIETTQSPSEASQIEVPPSSFAPLNSDACPSKIPRVEDEALDLSNLEREPGLRKQIYEYSVNMRDEIRRAYIKLALVAATREVVEVYQFFKDLSDIVNIVSISSKRHDELQKAQVAEITRLVSINELATKT
;
A
#
# COMPACT_ATOMS: atom_id res chain seq x y z
N LYS A 1 -40.22 20.74 75.07
CA LYS A 1 -40.54 19.45 75.75
C LYS A 1 -41.31 18.60 74.75
N SER A 2 -40.64 17.59 74.16
CA SER A 2 -41.18 16.34 73.55
C SER A 2 -42.20 16.46 72.39
N ILE A 3 -42.28 15.65 71.34
CA ILE A 3 -41.66 14.48 70.67
C ILE A 3 -42.46 14.37 69.33
N GLU A 4 -41.99 13.86 68.18
CA GLU A 4 -42.01 12.44 67.74
C GLU A 4 -42.04 12.48 66.19
N THR A 5 -40.97 12.04 65.51
CA THR A 5 -40.85 10.79 64.71
C THR A 5 -41.72 10.71 63.45
N THR A 6 -41.08 10.65 62.29
CA THR A 6 -40.98 9.46 61.39
C THR A 6 -40.59 9.94 60.00
N GLN A 7 -39.61 9.27 59.40
CA GLN A 7 -39.57 8.82 58.00
C GLN A 7 -38.19 8.98 57.36
N SER A 8 -37.44 7.88 57.34
CA SER A 8 -36.35 7.65 56.39
C SER A 8 -36.94 7.43 54.98
N PRO A 9 -36.15 7.61 53.90
CA PRO A 9 -35.43 6.44 53.41
C PRO A 9 -34.06 6.71 52.77
N SER A 10 -33.36 5.59 52.59
CA SER A 10 -32.38 5.30 51.54
C SER A 10 -30.94 5.76 51.71
N GLU A 11 -30.15 4.76 52.13
CA GLU A 11 -28.77 4.50 51.74
C GLU A 11 -28.48 4.89 50.29
N ALA A 12 -27.43 5.67 50.10
CA ALA A 12 -26.59 5.58 48.92
C ALA A 12 -25.19 5.22 49.43
N SER A 13 -24.87 3.92 49.37
CA SER A 13 -23.52 3.40 49.56
C SER A 13 -22.64 4.03 48.49
N GLN A 14 -21.73 4.92 48.91
CA GLN A 14 -20.75 5.52 48.03
C GLN A 14 -19.68 4.46 47.73
N ILE A 15 -19.78 3.82 46.57
CA ILE A 15 -18.71 2.98 46.03
C ILE A 15 -17.70 3.92 45.39
N GLU A 16 -16.61 4.17 46.11
CA GLU A 16 -15.46 4.94 45.64
C GLU A 16 -14.72 4.13 44.56
N VAL A 17 -14.86 4.53 43.30
CA VAL A 17 -14.13 3.94 42.17
C VAL A 17 -12.72 4.55 42.15
N PRO A 18 -11.64 3.74 42.20
CA PRO A 18 -10.29 4.30 42.12
C PRO A 18 -10.07 4.96 40.75
N PRO A 19 -9.39 6.13 40.69
CA PRO A 19 -9.16 6.81 39.43
C PRO A 19 -8.31 5.94 38.51
N SER A 20 -8.88 5.63 37.35
CA SER A 20 -8.23 4.90 36.27
C SER A 20 -7.02 5.68 35.78
N SER A 21 -5.83 5.16 36.11
CA SER A 21 -4.55 5.59 35.59
C SER A 21 -4.44 5.16 34.12
N PHE A 22 -4.95 5.99 33.20
CA PHE A 22 -4.62 5.88 31.79
C PHE A 22 -3.25 6.51 31.55
N ALA A 23 -2.20 5.69 31.62
CA ALA A 23 -0.90 6.07 31.07
C ALA A 23 -0.98 6.07 29.53
N PRO A 24 -0.56 7.14 28.83
CA PRO A 24 -0.46 7.10 27.38
C PRO A 24 0.68 6.17 26.97
N LEU A 25 0.35 5.02 26.38
CA LEU A 25 1.34 4.21 25.66
C LEU A 25 1.66 4.93 24.36
N ASN A 26 2.77 5.66 24.37
CA ASN A 26 3.40 6.18 23.16
C ASN A 26 3.71 4.98 22.25
N SER A 27 2.96 4.83 21.17
CA SER A 27 3.18 3.78 20.15
C SER A 27 3.92 4.34 18.94
N ASP A 28 5.00 5.09 19.19
CA ASP A 28 5.96 5.49 18.16
C ASP A 28 7.10 4.47 18.01
N ALA A 29 6.72 3.19 17.94
CA ALA A 29 7.62 2.14 17.50
C ALA A 29 6.88 1.30 16.47
N CYS A 30 6.92 1.75 15.22
CA CYS A 30 6.77 0.84 14.11
C CYS A 30 7.94 -0.14 14.17
N PRO A 31 7.75 -1.45 14.42
CA PRO A 31 8.83 -2.42 14.29
C PRO A 31 9.03 -2.69 12.79
N SER A 32 9.42 -1.65 12.04
CA SER A 32 9.88 -1.75 10.66
C SER A 32 11.31 -2.27 10.63
N LYS A 33 11.51 -3.52 11.05
CA LYS A 33 12.66 -4.34 10.68
C LYS A 33 12.24 -5.81 10.72
N ILE A 34 11.51 -6.24 9.70
CA ILE A 34 11.68 -7.63 9.26
C ILE A 34 13.13 -7.65 8.75
N PRO A 35 14.06 -8.40 9.37
CA PRO A 35 15.34 -8.64 8.75
C PRO A 35 15.01 -9.23 7.38
N ARG A 36 15.42 -8.56 6.31
CA ARG A 36 15.43 -9.15 4.97
C ARG A 36 16.40 -10.31 5.07
N VAL A 37 15.89 -11.46 5.48
CA VAL A 37 16.57 -12.75 5.41
C VAL A 37 16.85 -12.89 3.94
N GLU A 38 18.14 -12.80 3.61
CA GLU A 38 18.67 -13.21 2.33
C GLU A 38 18.03 -14.57 2.04
N ASP A 39 17.22 -14.65 0.98
CA ASP A 39 16.56 -15.88 0.59
C ASP A 39 17.67 -16.89 0.28
N GLU A 40 18.11 -17.65 1.29
CA GLU A 40 18.75 -18.94 1.09
C GLU A 40 17.74 -19.72 0.25
N ALA A 41 18.01 -19.76 -1.05
CA ALA A 41 17.17 -20.39 -2.03
C ALA A 41 17.19 -21.88 -1.70
N LEU A 42 16.27 -22.31 -0.85
CA LEU A 42 15.89 -23.70 -0.83
C LEU A 42 15.50 -24.00 -2.26
N ASP A 43 16.18 -24.97 -2.83
CA ASP A 43 16.08 -25.29 -4.23
C ASP A 43 14.65 -25.75 -4.54
N LEU A 44 13.79 -24.75 -4.81
CA LEU A 44 12.35 -24.87 -5.06
C LEU A 44 12.07 -25.75 -6.30
N SER A 45 13.11 -26.09 -7.06
CA SER A 45 13.03 -26.92 -8.25
C SER A 45 12.64 -28.37 -7.94
N ASN A 46 12.94 -28.86 -6.73
CA ASN A 46 12.65 -30.25 -6.33
C ASN A 46 11.29 -30.44 -5.65
N LEU A 47 10.54 -29.36 -5.42
CA LEU A 47 9.25 -29.42 -4.70
C LEU A 47 8.07 -29.38 -5.67
N GLU A 48 7.15 -30.33 -5.52
CA GLU A 48 5.99 -30.48 -6.39
C GLU A 48 5.10 -29.22 -6.43
N ARG A 49 4.82 -28.70 -7.63
CA ARG A 49 4.06 -27.47 -7.83
C ARG A 49 2.55 -27.66 -7.72
N GLU A 50 2.05 -28.78 -8.21
CA GLU A 50 0.62 -29.07 -8.31
C GLU A 50 0.00 -29.39 -6.94
N PRO A 51 -1.02 -28.64 -6.46
CA PRO A 51 -1.60 -28.83 -5.13
C PRO A 51 -2.04 -30.28 -4.83
N GLY A 52 -2.56 -30.98 -5.84
CA GLY A 52 -3.03 -32.36 -5.71
C GLY A 52 -1.92 -33.42 -5.67
N LEU A 53 -0.69 -33.07 -6.03
CA LEU A 53 0.46 -33.97 -6.04
C LEU A 53 1.42 -33.72 -4.86
N ARG A 54 1.16 -32.67 -4.07
CA ARG A 54 2.00 -32.31 -2.92
C ARG A 54 1.92 -33.38 -1.84
N LYS A 55 3.08 -33.82 -1.36
CA LYS A 55 3.19 -34.57 -0.11
C LYS A 55 2.62 -33.77 1.05
N GLN A 56 1.94 -34.45 1.96
CA GLN A 56 1.41 -33.83 3.18
C GLN A 56 2.55 -33.22 4.00
N ILE A 57 2.29 -32.09 4.65
CA ILE A 57 3.31 -31.40 5.46
C ILE A 57 3.86 -32.31 6.58
N TYR A 58 3.04 -33.24 7.09
CA TYR A 58 3.46 -34.19 8.12
C TYR A 58 4.45 -35.25 7.64
N GLU A 59 4.55 -35.49 6.33
CA GLU A 59 5.49 -36.45 5.74
C GLU A 59 6.94 -35.94 5.78
N TYR A 60 7.13 -34.62 5.92
CA TYR A 60 8.44 -34.00 6.06
C TYR A 60 8.91 -34.02 7.53
N SER A 61 10.23 -34.04 7.71
CA SER A 61 10.88 -33.92 9.02
C SER A 61 10.51 -32.59 9.69
N VAL A 62 10.30 -32.61 11.01
CA VAL A 62 9.79 -31.46 11.77
C VAL A 62 10.64 -30.20 11.57
N ASN A 63 11.96 -30.35 11.42
CA ASN A 63 12.89 -29.24 11.18
C ASN A 63 12.75 -28.55 9.82
N MET A 64 12.10 -29.17 8.82
CA MET A 64 11.91 -28.62 7.47
C MET A 64 10.45 -28.28 7.15
N ARG A 65 9.48 -28.68 8.00
CA ARG A 65 8.03 -28.48 7.72
C ARG A 65 7.66 -27.03 7.48
N ASP A 66 8.20 -26.12 8.28
CA ASP A 66 7.92 -24.70 8.14
C ASP A 66 8.45 -24.14 6.84
N GLU A 67 9.61 -24.65 6.43
CA GLU A 67 10.26 -24.25 5.20
C GLU A 67 9.49 -24.75 3.97
N ILE A 68 9.07 -26.02 3.98
CA ILE A 68 8.21 -26.59 2.95
C ILE A 68 6.87 -25.84 2.87
N ARG A 69 6.28 -25.48 4.02
CA ARG A 69 5.04 -24.70 4.06
C ARG A 69 5.22 -23.32 3.43
N ARG A 70 6.33 -22.62 3.75
CA ARG A 70 6.67 -21.33 3.13
C ARG A 70 6.85 -21.47 1.61
N ALA A 71 7.60 -22.48 1.17
CA ALA A 71 7.83 -22.76 -0.25
C ALA A 71 6.52 -22.98 -1.01
N TYR A 72 5.60 -23.80 -0.49
CA TYR A 72 4.30 -24.04 -1.09
C TYR A 72 3.43 -22.78 -1.21
N ILE A 73 3.47 -21.89 -0.23
CA ILE A 73 2.74 -20.62 -0.26
C ILE A 73 3.35 -19.69 -1.31
N LYS A 74 4.69 -19.52 -1.32
CA LYS A 74 5.40 -18.73 -2.33
C LYS A 74 5.03 -19.22 -3.74
N LEU A 75 5.01 -20.53 -3.92
CA LEU A 75 4.71 -21.16 -5.22
C LEU A 75 3.26 -20.95 -5.66
N ALA A 76 2.29 -21.09 -4.75
CA ALA A 76 0.88 -20.83 -5.02
C ALA A 76 0.64 -19.36 -5.39
N LEU A 77 1.28 -18.43 -4.68
CA LEU A 77 1.18 -17.00 -4.99
C LEU A 77 1.69 -16.69 -6.40
N VAL A 78 2.88 -17.21 -6.76
CA VAL A 78 3.45 -17.00 -8.10
C VAL A 78 2.59 -17.62 -9.20
N ALA A 79 1.93 -18.76 -8.94
CA ALA A 79 1.00 -19.34 -9.89
C ALA A 79 -0.25 -18.47 -10.06
N ALA A 80 -0.86 -18.05 -8.95
CA ALA A 80 -2.06 -17.21 -8.97
C ALA A 80 -1.82 -15.84 -9.65
N THR A 81 -0.67 -15.21 -9.43
CA THR A 81 -0.35 -13.92 -10.09
C THR A 81 -0.13 -14.07 -11.60
N ARG A 82 0.25 -15.25 -12.08
CA ARG A 82 0.38 -15.54 -13.51
C ARG A 82 -0.96 -15.80 -14.18
N GLU A 83 -1.96 -16.27 -13.44
CA GLU A 83 -3.27 -16.58 -14.00
C GLU A 83 -4.13 -15.32 -14.23
N VAL A 84 -3.81 -14.21 -13.55
CA VAL A 84 -4.48 -12.92 -13.77
C VAL A 84 -3.80 -12.09 -14.87
N VAL A 85 -3.55 -12.72 -16.03
CA VAL A 85 -2.92 -12.07 -17.20
C VAL A 85 -3.71 -10.83 -17.64
N GLU A 86 -5.03 -10.89 -17.57
CA GLU A 86 -5.94 -9.82 -18.01
C GLU A 86 -5.73 -8.53 -17.23
N VAL A 87 -5.50 -8.61 -15.91
CA VAL A 87 -5.26 -7.41 -15.07
C VAL A 87 -3.90 -6.81 -15.37
N TYR A 88 -2.87 -7.63 -15.55
CA TYR A 88 -1.55 -7.15 -15.95
C TYR A 88 -1.60 -6.43 -17.31
N GLN A 89 -2.25 -7.04 -18.31
CA GLN A 89 -2.38 -6.46 -19.64
C GLN A 89 -3.19 -5.16 -19.61
N PHE A 90 -4.29 -5.12 -18.84
CA PHE A 90 -5.08 -3.92 -18.63
C PHE A 90 -4.23 -2.75 -18.11
N PHE A 91 -3.43 -2.97 -17.07
CA PHE A 91 -2.58 -1.90 -16.51
C PHE A 91 -1.46 -1.48 -17.47
N LYS A 92 -0.92 -2.42 -18.25
CA LYS A 92 0.06 -2.11 -19.29
C LYS A 92 -0.56 -1.20 -20.36
N ASP A 93 -1.71 -1.57 -20.90
CA ASP A 93 -2.40 -0.80 -21.95
C ASP A 93 -2.84 0.58 -21.43
N LEU A 94 -3.33 0.64 -20.18
CA LEU A 94 -3.66 1.90 -19.53
C LEU A 94 -2.43 2.83 -19.41
N SER A 95 -1.29 2.29 -18.99
CA SER A 95 -0.04 3.05 -18.89
C SER A 95 0.40 3.58 -20.25
N ASP A 96 0.29 2.75 -21.30
CA ASP A 96 0.65 3.14 -22.66
C ASP A 96 -0.24 4.30 -23.15
N ILE A 97 -1.55 4.25 -22.91
CA ILE A 97 -2.50 5.33 -23.25
C ILE A 97 -2.14 6.64 -22.53
N VAL A 98 -1.94 6.60 -21.22
CA VAL A 98 -1.62 7.80 -20.42
C VAL A 98 -0.32 8.44 -20.92
N ASN A 99 0.69 7.63 -21.22
CA ASN A 99 1.96 8.12 -21.74
C ASN A 99 1.81 8.79 -23.11
N ILE A 100 1.04 8.19 -24.02
CA ILE A 100 0.76 8.76 -25.34
C ILE A 100 0.05 10.12 -25.22
N VAL A 101 -1.02 10.20 -24.42
CA VAL A 101 -1.79 11.44 -24.23
C VAL A 101 -0.91 12.51 -23.59
N SER A 102 -0.15 12.15 -22.54
CA SER A 102 0.71 13.08 -21.81
C SER A 102 1.83 13.65 -22.68
N ILE A 103 2.51 12.79 -23.46
CA ILE A 103 3.54 13.21 -24.40
C ILE A 103 2.93 14.04 -25.54
N SER A 104 1.75 13.66 -26.04
CA SER A 104 1.06 14.39 -27.11
C SER A 104 0.71 15.81 -26.69
N SER A 105 0.10 15.99 -25.51
CA SER A 105 -0.16 17.33 -24.94
C SER A 105 1.11 18.14 -24.82
N LYS A 106 2.18 17.56 -24.25
CA LYS A 106 3.45 18.27 -24.08
C LYS A 106 4.06 18.73 -25.42
N ARG A 107 4.08 17.87 -26.44
CA ARG A 107 4.60 18.25 -27.77
C ARG A 107 3.77 19.34 -28.43
N HIS A 108 2.45 19.33 -28.21
CA HIS A 108 1.57 20.36 -28.77
C HIS A 108 1.84 21.74 -28.13
N ASP A 109 1.96 21.79 -26.81
CA ASP A 109 2.25 23.01 -26.08
C ASP A 109 3.63 23.57 -26.45
N GLU A 110 4.64 22.70 -26.57
CA GLU A 110 5.99 23.09 -27.01
C GLU A 110 5.98 23.67 -28.44
N LEU A 111 5.24 23.05 -29.37
CA LEU A 111 5.09 23.54 -30.73
C LEU A 111 4.39 24.90 -30.77
N GLN A 112 3.28 25.06 -30.05
CA GLN A 112 2.57 26.34 -29.97
C GLN A 112 3.45 27.43 -29.38
N LYS A 113 4.18 27.15 -28.30
CA LYS A 113 5.11 28.09 -27.68
C LYS A 113 6.19 28.57 -28.65
N ALA A 114 6.76 27.65 -29.44
CA ALA A 114 7.76 27.98 -30.45
C ALA A 114 7.17 28.84 -31.59
N GLN A 115 5.96 28.52 -32.05
CA GLN A 115 5.26 29.29 -33.07
C GLN A 115 4.94 30.72 -32.59
N VAL A 116 4.43 30.87 -31.37
CA VAL A 116 4.14 32.17 -30.77
C VAL A 116 5.42 33.01 -30.62
N ALA A 117 6.52 32.39 -30.19
CA ALA A 117 7.81 33.08 -30.07
C ALA A 117 8.30 33.61 -31.43
N GLU A 118 8.17 32.82 -32.49
CA GLU A 118 8.60 33.23 -33.83
C GLU A 118 7.71 34.35 -34.40
N ILE A 119 6.39 34.25 -34.25
CA ILE A 119 5.45 35.33 -34.64
C ILE A 119 5.79 36.62 -33.88
N THR A 120 6.03 36.52 -32.57
CA THR A 120 6.40 37.67 -31.73
C THR A 120 7.68 38.33 -32.25
N ARG A 121 8.71 37.54 -32.56
CA ARG A 121 9.98 38.03 -33.11
C ARG A 121 9.79 38.78 -34.43
N LEU A 122 9.00 38.21 -35.35
CA LEU A 122 8.72 38.81 -36.65
C LEU A 122 7.95 40.13 -36.51
N VAL A 123 6.95 40.19 -35.62
CA VAL A 123 6.21 41.43 -35.34
C VAL A 123 7.14 42.50 -34.79
N SER A 124 7.99 42.17 -33.82
CA SER A 124 8.95 43.13 -33.25
C SER A 124 9.91 43.70 -34.31
N ILE A 125 10.38 42.88 -35.26
CA ILE A 125 11.24 43.36 -36.35
C ILE A 125 10.49 44.32 -37.28
N ASN A 126 9.26 43.99 -37.66
CA ASN A 126 8.45 44.83 -38.54
C ASN A 126 8.07 46.17 -37.88
N GLU A 127 7.84 46.19 -36.56
CA GLU A 127 7.59 47.43 -35.80
C GLU A 127 8.82 48.35 -35.75
N LEU A 128 10.04 47.80 -35.65
CA LEU A 128 11.27 48.59 -35.67
C LEU A 128 11.55 49.21 -37.04
N ALA A 129 11.26 48.47 -38.12
CA ALA A 129 11.51 48.93 -39.49
C ALA A 129 10.57 50.06 -39.96
N THR A 130 9.35 50.13 -39.43
CA THR A 130 8.34 51.14 -39.83
C THR A 130 8.38 52.43 -39.01
N LYS A 131 9.24 52.49 -37.98
CA LYS A 131 9.39 53.66 -37.09
C LYS A 131 10.57 54.57 -37.44
N THR A 132 11.20 54.36 -38.61
CA THR A 132 12.34 55.15 -39.14
C THR A 132 11.88 55.95 -40.36
#